data_AF-Q0S9L8-F1
#
_entry.id   AF-Q0S9L8-F1
#
_cell.length_a   1.000
_cell.length_b   1.000
_cell.length_c   1.000
_cell.angle_alpha   90.00
_cell.angle_beta   90.00
_cell.angle_gamma   90.00
#
_symmetry.space_group_name_H-M   'P 1'
#
loop_
_entity.id
_entity.type
_entity.pdbx_description
1 polymer ?
#
loop_
_entity_poly.entity_id
_entity_poly.type
_entity_poly.pdbx_seq_one_letter_code
_entity_poly.pdbx_strand_id
1 'polypeptide(L)'
;MTAVRGDDWYGHSPAVWMTLADWQHANPRGGAATVLAVSGGDDATNAVAGTTSRSVADSFSAIGSYASENGSLTLMTVMLFAISALVIGAFFTVWTLQRTPDVATLKALGASTGSLVRDALGQALVVLLAGVSVGVGIAAVAGSMIGDAVPFVLDISTTALPATALVGLGLVGAAFALRFLFTTDPLTALGSTR
;
A
#
# COMPACT_ATOMS: atom_id res chain seq x y z
N MET A 1 2.50 41.25 -15.69
CA MET A 1 1.48 40.18 -15.57
C MET A 1 1.13 39.64 -16.95
N THR A 2 1.69 38.50 -17.38
CA THR A 2 1.49 37.98 -18.76
C THR A 2 0.59 36.74 -18.88
N ALA A 3 0.05 36.20 -17.78
CA ALA A 3 -1.19 35.41 -17.76
C ALA A 3 -1.55 35.05 -16.31
N VAL A 4 -2.83 35.05 -15.96
CA VAL A 4 -3.35 34.15 -14.92
C VAL A 4 -3.59 32.82 -15.64
N ARG A 5 -2.67 31.88 -15.49
CA ARG A 5 -2.84 30.48 -15.93
C ARG A 5 -2.44 29.58 -14.77
N GLY A 6 -3.23 28.53 -14.58
CA GLY A 6 -2.91 27.40 -13.70
C GLY A 6 -4.07 27.03 -12.80
N ASP A 7 -4.39 25.74 -12.77
CA ASP A 7 -5.13 25.10 -11.67
C ASP A 7 -4.12 24.62 -10.61
N ASP A 8 -3.11 25.45 -10.34
CA ASP A 8 -2.02 25.09 -9.44
C ASP A 8 -2.41 25.37 -8.00
N TRP A 9 -2.10 24.43 -7.11
CA TRP A 9 -2.41 24.50 -5.68
C TRP A 9 -1.14 24.36 -4.86
N TYR A 10 -1.02 25.12 -3.78
CA TYR A 10 0.01 24.97 -2.77
C TYR A 10 -0.63 24.79 -1.39
N GLY A 11 -0.41 23.65 -0.75
CA GLY A 11 -0.93 23.37 0.60
C GLY A 11 -2.45 23.59 0.72
N HIS A 12 -3.23 23.09 -0.24
CA HIS A 12 -4.70 23.26 -0.33
C HIS A 12 -5.20 24.70 -0.52
N SER A 13 -4.32 25.63 -0.93
CA SER A 13 -4.69 26.98 -1.34
C SER A 13 -4.36 27.21 -2.82
N PRO A 14 -5.19 27.98 -3.57
CA PRO A 14 -4.89 28.32 -4.96
C PRO A 14 -3.57 29.09 -5.04
N ALA A 15 -2.68 28.64 -5.93
CA ALA A 15 -1.42 29.31 -6.18
C ALA A 15 -1.57 30.33 -7.32
N VAL A 16 -0.85 31.44 -7.23
CA VAL A 16 -0.80 32.46 -8.28
C VAL A 16 0.65 32.70 -8.67
N TRP A 17 0.93 32.58 -9.95
CA TRP A 17 2.22 32.92 -10.52
C TRP A 17 2.32 34.42 -10.78
N MET A 18 3.38 35.05 -10.29
CA MET A 18 3.68 36.45 -10.57
C MET A 18 5.18 36.65 -10.69
N THR A 19 5.60 37.79 -11.25
CA THR A 19 7.03 38.11 -11.31
C THR A 19 7.56 38.40 -9.91
N LEU A 20 8.86 38.18 -9.69
CA LEU A 20 9.48 38.50 -8.40
C LEU A 20 9.31 39.97 -8.01
N ALA A 21 9.37 40.88 -9.00
CA ALA A 21 9.17 42.31 -8.78
C ALA A 21 7.74 42.64 -8.33
N ASP A 22 6.73 41.99 -8.92
CA ASP A 22 5.33 42.15 -8.53
C ASP A 22 5.08 41.59 -7.11
N TRP A 23 5.67 40.43 -6.78
CA TRP A 23 5.59 39.83 -5.45
C TRP A 23 6.23 40.70 -4.37
N GLN A 24 7.42 41.27 -4.64
CA GLN A 24 8.10 42.17 -3.70
C GLN A 24 7.31 43.47 -3.45
N HIS A 25 6.62 43.99 -4.49
CA HIS A 25 5.71 45.12 -4.33
C HIS A 25 4.46 44.75 -3.51
N ALA A 26 3.87 43.58 -3.77
CA ALA A 26 2.67 43.13 -3.08
C ALA A 26 2.92 42.70 -1.63
N ASN A 27 4.12 42.18 -1.32
CA ASN A 27 4.50 41.72 0.01
C ASN A 27 5.87 42.27 0.44
N PRO A 28 5.98 43.58 0.72
CA PRO A 28 7.25 44.24 1.04
C PRO A 28 7.89 43.78 2.36
N ARG A 29 7.16 43.00 3.17
CA ARG A 29 7.66 42.37 4.42
C ARG A 29 7.80 40.84 4.30
N GLY A 30 7.66 40.28 3.11
CA GLY A 30 7.58 38.83 2.85
C GLY A 30 8.87 38.04 3.04
N GLY A 31 9.98 38.69 3.40
CA GLY A 31 11.29 38.04 3.51
C GLY A 31 11.96 37.75 2.16
N ALA A 32 13.05 37.00 2.19
CA ALA A 32 13.76 36.56 0.99
C ALA A 32 13.11 35.30 0.39
N ALA A 33 13.31 35.08 -0.92
CA ALA A 33 12.91 33.84 -1.57
C ALA A 33 13.59 32.65 -0.88
N THR A 34 12.79 31.66 -0.46
CA THR A 34 13.27 30.51 0.31
C THR A 34 13.67 29.32 -0.57
N VAL A 35 13.21 29.28 -1.83
CA VAL A 35 13.49 28.21 -2.79
C VAL A 35 13.73 28.79 -4.18
N LEU A 36 14.75 28.27 -4.88
CA LEU A 36 15.09 28.64 -6.25
C LEU A 36 15.13 27.36 -7.11
N ALA A 37 14.38 27.35 -8.21
CA ALA A 37 14.50 26.32 -9.23
C ALA A 37 15.60 26.72 -10.22
N VAL A 38 16.67 25.91 -10.29
CA VAL A 38 17.82 26.16 -11.15
C VAL A 38 18.12 24.94 -12.01
N SER A 39 18.47 25.16 -13.28
CA SER A 39 18.96 24.11 -14.18
C SER A 39 20.47 24.00 -14.06
N GLY A 40 20.94 23.07 -13.23
CA GLY A 40 22.35 22.92 -12.88
C GLY A 40 22.71 23.64 -11.58
N GLY A 41 23.47 22.95 -10.74
CA GLY A 41 23.99 23.46 -9.47
C GLY A 41 25.18 22.60 -9.08
N ASP A 42 26.33 23.22 -8.92
CA ASP A 42 27.55 22.59 -8.43
C ASP A 42 27.84 23.03 -7.00
N ASP A 43 28.68 22.26 -6.30
CA ASP A 43 29.02 22.53 -4.90
C ASP A 43 29.70 23.89 -4.72
N ALA A 44 30.42 24.37 -5.74
CA ALA A 44 31.06 25.68 -5.75
C ALA A 44 30.03 26.82 -5.70
N THR A 45 28.99 26.76 -6.54
CA THR A 45 27.92 27.78 -6.55
C THR A 45 27.11 27.74 -5.25
N ASN A 46 26.82 26.54 -4.74
CA ASN A 46 26.13 26.34 -3.47
C ASN A 46 26.88 26.98 -2.29
N ALA A 47 28.21 26.78 -2.23
CA ALA A 47 29.05 27.32 -1.17
C ALA A 47 29.08 28.85 -1.19
N VAL A 48 29.16 29.47 -2.37
CA VAL A 48 29.16 30.94 -2.52
C VAL A 48 27.80 31.54 -2.17
N ALA A 49 26.70 30.89 -2.55
CA ALA A 49 25.34 31.37 -2.31
C ALA A 49 24.80 31.00 -0.92
N GLY A 50 25.48 30.15 -0.16
CA GLY A 50 24.97 29.61 1.11
C GLY A 50 23.73 28.72 0.92
N THR A 51 23.58 28.12 -0.27
CA THR A 51 22.43 27.30 -0.65
C THR A 51 22.78 25.82 -0.67
N THR A 52 21.77 24.95 -0.64
CA THR A 52 21.95 23.53 -0.92
C THR A 52 21.09 23.16 -2.12
N SER A 53 21.72 22.64 -3.17
CA SER A 53 21.00 22.11 -4.33
C SER A 53 20.55 20.69 -4.02
N ARG A 54 19.29 20.37 -4.32
CA ARG A 54 18.73 19.03 -4.21
C ARG A 54 18.10 18.62 -5.53
N SER A 55 18.06 17.32 -5.81
CA SER A 55 17.25 16.81 -6.91
C SER A 55 15.78 17.21 -6.70
N VAL A 56 15.00 17.22 -7.78
CA VAL A 56 13.56 17.53 -7.67
C VAL A 56 12.87 16.59 -6.69
N ALA A 57 13.20 15.29 -6.72
CA ALA A 57 12.65 14.30 -5.80
C ALA A 57 13.04 14.58 -4.35
N ASP A 58 14.30 14.92 -4.09
CA ASP A 58 14.78 15.18 -2.73
C ASP A 58 14.30 16.53 -2.19
N SER A 59 13.90 17.45 -3.07
CA SER A 59 13.37 18.77 -2.70
C SER A 59 12.05 18.66 -1.91
N PHE A 60 11.25 17.62 -2.16
CA PHE A 60 10.00 17.40 -1.41
C PHE A 60 10.27 17.19 0.08
N SER A 61 11.37 16.54 0.44
CA SER A 61 11.76 16.35 1.85
C SER A 61 12.13 17.66 2.57
N ALA A 62 12.41 18.73 1.83
CA ALA A 62 12.65 20.06 2.40
C ALA A 62 11.33 20.78 2.78
N ILE A 63 10.19 20.29 2.31
CA ILE A 63 8.88 20.77 2.72
C ILE A 63 8.58 20.18 4.11
N GLY A 64 8.53 21.04 5.13
CA GLY A 64 8.42 20.60 6.54
C GLY A 64 7.24 19.68 6.85
N SER A 65 6.14 19.76 6.10
CA SER A 65 4.97 18.91 6.26
C SER A 65 5.06 17.56 5.54
N TYR A 66 5.89 17.45 4.49
CA TYR A 66 5.90 16.28 3.59
C TYR A 66 6.22 14.98 4.32
N ALA A 67 7.21 15.00 5.21
CA ALA A 67 7.63 13.82 5.97
C ALA A 67 6.54 13.35 6.96
N SER A 68 5.87 14.29 7.63
CA SER A 68 4.79 13.98 8.59
C SER A 68 3.57 13.40 7.87
N GLU A 69 3.18 14.01 6.74
CA GLU A 69 2.04 13.57 5.94
C GLU A 69 2.29 12.18 5.33
N ASN A 70 3.42 11.98 4.65
CA ASN A 70 3.79 10.67 4.12
C ASN A 70 3.96 9.63 5.22
N GLY A 71 4.49 10.00 6.37
CA GLY A 71 4.61 9.12 7.54
C GLY A 71 3.24 8.61 8.00
N SER A 72 2.26 9.50 8.11
CA SER A 72 0.87 9.15 8.47
C SER A 72 0.22 8.24 7.43
N LEU A 73 0.30 8.59 6.14
CA LEU A 73 -0.26 7.78 5.05
C LEU A 73 0.37 6.39 4.96
N THR A 74 1.69 6.31 5.17
CA THR A 74 2.42 5.04 5.21
C THR A 74 1.95 4.19 6.39
N LEU A 75 1.78 4.78 7.58
CA LEU A 75 1.29 4.07 8.75
C LEU A 75 -0.14 3.51 8.52
N MET A 76 -1.03 4.32 7.96
CA MET A 76 -2.38 3.86 7.58
C MET A 76 -2.30 2.69 6.60
N THR A 77 -1.48 2.81 5.57
CA THR A 77 -1.30 1.76 4.54
C THR A 77 -0.80 0.46 5.17
N VAL A 78 0.26 0.52 5.98
CA VAL A 78 0.82 -0.65 6.69
C VAL A 78 -0.22 -1.28 7.61
N MET A 79 -0.99 -0.48 8.34
CA MET A 79 -2.06 -0.97 9.21
C MET A 79 -3.15 -1.71 8.41
N LEU A 80 -3.55 -1.18 7.25
CA LEU A 80 -4.53 -1.83 6.38
C LEU A 80 -4.02 -3.18 5.86
N PHE A 81 -2.74 -3.28 5.50
CA PHE A 81 -2.12 -4.56 5.15
C PHE A 81 -2.07 -5.53 6.33
N ALA A 82 -1.71 -5.05 7.52
CA ALA A 82 -1.65 -5.87 8.73
C ALA A 82 -3.02 -6.44 9.11
N ILE A 83 -4.06 -5.60 9.10
CA ILE A 83 -5.44 -6.01 9.37
C ILE A 83 -5.93 -6.97 8.28
N SER A 84 -5.65 -6.69 7.01
CA SER A 84 -6.01 -7.59 5.90
C SER A 84 -5.39 -8.98 6.07
N ALA A 85 -4.10 -9.04 6.39
CA ALA A 85 -3.40 -10.30 6.65
C ALA A 85 -4.01 -11.07 7.83
N LEU A 86 -4.35 -10.36 8.92
CA LEU A 86 -4.99 -10.93 10.10
C LEU A 86 -6.37 -11.52 9.76
N VAL A 87 -7.22 -10.75 9.06
CA VAL A 87 -8.56 -11.18 8.67
C VAL A 87 -8.51 -12.38 7.74
N ILE A 88 -7.63 -12.35 6.74
CA ILE A 88 -7.42 -13.47 5.81
C ILE A 88 -6.94 -14.73 6.57
N GLY A 89 -5.96 -14.57 7.46
CA GLY A 89 -5.46 -15.68 8.28
C GLY A 89 -6.53 -16.28 9.20
N ALA A 90 -7.34 -15.43 9.85
CA ALA A 90 -8.46 -15.87 10.67
C ALA A 90 -9.52 -16.60 9.84
N PHE A 91 -9.85 -16.10 8.65
CA PHE A 91 -10.76 -16.77 7.72
C PHE A 91 -10.26 -18.17 7.35
N PHE A 92 -9.00 -18.30 6.93
CA PHE A 92 -8.44 -19.62 6.61
C PHE A 92 -8.33 -20.53 7.83
N THR A 93 -8.16 -19.98 9.03
CA THR A 93 -8.20 -20.75 10.28
C THR A 93 -9.58 -21.38 10.48
N VAL A 94 -10.65 -20.59 10.41
CA VAL A 94 -12.03 -21.08 10.56
C VAL A 94 -12.36 -22.08 9.44
N TRP A 95 -11.99 -21.77 8.20
CA TRP A 95 -12.19 -22.65 7.05
C TRP A 95 -11.49 -24.00 7.24
N THR A 96 -10.23 -23.98 7.67
CA THR A 96 -9.43 -25.20 7.90
C THR A 96 -10.08 -26.05 9.00
N LEU A 97 -10.50 -25.42 10.10
CA LEU A 97 -11.19 -26.12 11.20
C LEU A 97 -12.48 -26.80 10.72
N GLN A 98 -13.29 -26.11 9.91
CA GLN A 98 -14.53 -26.65 9.35
C GLN A 98 -14.29 -27.86 8.43
N ARG A 99 -13.15 -27.91 7.72
CA ARG A 99 -12.78 -29.04 6.84
C ARG A 99 -12.05 -30.19 7.52
N THR A 100 -11.86 -30.15 8.84
CA THR A 100 -11.13 -31.21 9.58
C THR A 100 -11.69 -32.62 9.35
N PRO A 101 -13.01 -32.87 9.34
CA PRO A 101 -13.56 -34.21 9.09
C PRO A 101 -13.17 -34.74 7.69
N ASP A 102 -13.29 -33.90 6.67
CA ASP A 102 -12.92 -34.25 5.30
C ASP A 102 -11.44 -34.59 5.20
N VAL A 103 -10.57 -33.78 5.83
CA VAL A 103 -9.12 -34.05 5.88
C VAL A 103 -8.80 -35.35 6.62
N ALA A 104 -9.53 -35.68 7.70
CA ALA A 104 -9.36 -36.93 8.42
C ALA A 104 -9.73 -38.14 7.55
N THR A 105 -10.81 -38.06 6.76
CA THR A 105 -11.16 -39.13 5.81
C THR A 105 -10.10 -39.31 4.71
N LEU A 106 -9.57 -38.22 4.15
CA LEU A 106 -8.49 -38.28 3.16
C LEU A 106 -7.20 -38.88 3.73
N LYS A 107 -6.83 -38.52 4.98
CA LYS A 107 -5.71 -39.15 5.69
C LYS A 107 -5.94 -40.64 5.91
N ALA A 108 -7.17 -41.05 6.26
CA ALA A 108 -7.52 -42.47 6.43
C ALA A 108 -7.43 -43.27 5.12
N LEU A 109 -7.67 -42.61 3.98
CA LEU A 109 -7.48 -43.18 2.63
C LEU A 109 -6.01 -43.18 2.17
N GLY A 110 -5.07 -42.72 3.01
CA GLY A 110 -3.63 -42.76 2.74
C GLY A 110 -3.03 -41.46 2.19
N ALA A 111 -3.76 -40.34 2.19
CA ALA A 111 -3.21 -39.06 1.79
C ALA A 111 -2.11 -38.57 2.75
N SER A 112 -0.97 -38.15 2.20
CA SER A 112 0.12 -37.58 3.00
C SER A 112 -0.23 -36.17 3.52
N THR A 113 0.28 -35.78 4.68
CA THR A 113 0.10 -34.41 5.20
C THR A 113 0.64 -33.35 4.23
N GLY A 114 1.75 -33.64 3.53
CA GLY A 114 2.34 -32.73 2.55
C GLY A 114 1.46 -32.49 1.32
N SER A 115 0.78 -33.54 0.81
CA SER A 115 -0.16 -33.37 -0.30
C SER A 115 -1.39 -32.56 0.11
N LEU A 116 -1.90 -32.76 1.32
CA LEU A 116 -3.04 -32.01 1.87
C LEU A 116 -2.71 -30.51 2.05
N VAL A 117 -1.50 -30.20 2.53
CA VAL A 117 -1.05 -28.81 2.70
C VAL A 117 -0.88 -28.12 1.35
N ARG A 118 -0.31 -28.80 0.35
CA ARG A 118 -0.18 -28.24 -1.01
C ARG A 118 -1.53 -27.99 -1.65
N ASP A 119 -2.49 -28.91 -1.50
CA ASP A 119 -3.86 -28.74 -2.00
C ASP A 119 -4.54 -27.54 -1.31
N ALA A 120 -4.48 -27.46 0.02
CA ALA A 120 -5.07 -26.36 0.77
C ALA A 120 -4.44 -24.99 0.40
N LEU A 121 -3.12 -24.90 0.25
CA LEU A 121 -2.45 -23.67 -0.19
C LEU A 121 -2.79 -23.32 -1.65
N GLY A 122 -2.96 -24.32 -2.52
CA GLY A 122 -3.43 -24.12 -3.89
C GLY A 122 -4.84 -23.55 -3.94
N GLN A 123 -5.77 -24.10 -3.14
CA GLN A 123 -7.13 -23.57 -3.00
C GLN A 123 -7.11 -22.15 -2.42
N ALA A 124 -6.30 -21.90 -1.39
CA ALA A 124 -6.13 -20.57 -0.82
C ALA A 124 -5.64 -19.56 -1.87
N LEU A 125 -4.64 -19.94 -2.68
CA LEU A 125 -4.14 -19.11 -3.77
C LEU A 125 -5.26 -18.75 -4.76
N VAL A 126 -6.06 -19.72 -5.20
CA VAL A 126 -7.16 -19.47 -6.15
C VAL A 126 -8.20 -18.51 -5.55
N VAL A 127 -8.60 -18.74 -4.30
CA VAL A 127 -9.57 -17.87 -3.60
C VAL A 127 -9.01 -16.46 -3.43
N LEU A 128 -7.73 -16.33 -3.07
CA LEU A 128 -7.06 -15.03 -2.92
C LEU A 128 -6.96 -14.30 -4.25
N LEU A 129 -6.55 -14.98 -5.33
CA LEU A 129 -6.48 -14.38 -6.66
C LEU A 129 -7.86 -13.89 -7.12
N ALA A 130 -8.90 -14.70 -6.92
CA ALA A 130 -10.28 -14.30 -7.26
C ALA A 130 -10.72 -13.09 -6.43
N GLY A 131 -10.57 -13.15 -5.10
CA GLY A 131 -11.00 -12.08 -4.20
C GLY A 131 -10.25 -10.77 -4.44
N VAL A 132 -8.92 -10.82 -4.60
CA VAL A 132 -8.09 -9.64 -4.91
C VAL A 132 -8.45 -9.08 -6.28
N SER A 133 -8.66 -9.93 -7.29
CA SER A 133 -9.07 -9.45 -8.62
C SER A 133 -10.42 -8.72 -8.59
N VAL A 134 -11.39 -9.26 -7.84
CA VAL A 134 -12.69 -8.60 -7.64
C VAL A 134 -12.50 -7.28 -6.88
N GLY A 135 -11.71 -7.26 -5.81
CA GLY A 135 -11.44 -6.04 -5.04
C GLY A 135 -10.77 -4.95 -5.86
N VAL A 136 -9.77 -5.30 -6.68
CA VAL A 136 -9.11 -4.39 -7.63
C VAL A 136 -10.11 -3.89 -8.67
N GLY A 137 -10.98 -4.76 -9.20
CA GLY A 137 -12.05 -4.36 -10.12
C GLY A 137 -13.01 -3.34 -9.51
N ILE A 138 -13.44 -3.56 -8.26
CA ILE A 138 -14.29 -2.61 -7.52
C ILE A 138 -13.56 -1.28 -7.31
N ALA A 139 -12.29 -1.31 -6.90
CA ALA A 139 -11.49 -0.10 -6.71
C ALA A 139 -11.31 0.69 -8.01
N ALA A 140 -11.10 0.01 -9.14
CA ALA A 140 -10.98 0.63 -10.45
C ALA A 140 -12.29 1.31 -10.89
N VAL A 141 -13.44 0.64 -10.68
CA VAL A 141 -14.76 1.22 -10.98
C VAL A 141 -15.08 2.39 -10.05
N ALA A 142 -14.81 2.27 -8.76
CA ALA A 142 -15.01 3.38 -7.83
C ALA A 142 -14.12 4.58 -8.19
N GLY A 143 -12.87 4.32 -8.57
CA GLY A 143 -11.93 5.32 -9.02
C GLY A 143 -12.40 6.12 -10.24
N SER A 144 -13.04 5.46 -11.21
CA SER A 144 -13.57 6.15 -12.39
C SER A 144 -14.78 7.05 -12.08
N MET A 145 -15.45 6.85 -10.95
CA MET A 145 -16.60 7.66 -10.52
C MET A 145 -16.22 8.89 -9.70
N ILE A 146 -14.99 8.98 -9.19
CA ILE A 146 -14.55 10.05 -8.26
C ILE A 146 -14.31 11.39 -8.97
N GLY A 147 -14.14 11.39 -10.30
CA GLY A 147 -13.92 12.61 -11.09
C GLY A 147 -12.61 13.34 -10.74
N ASP A 148 -12.46 14.57 -11.22
CA ASP A 148 -11.21 15.35 -11.08
C ASP A 148 -10.99 15.96 -9.67
N ALA A 149 -11.91 15.70 -8.73
CA ALA A 149 -11.86 16.26 -7.38
C ALA A 149 -10.79 15.60 -6.49
N VAL A 150 -10.38 14.37 -6.81
CA VAL A 150 -9.33 13.64 -6.09
C VAL A 150 -8.35 13.09 -7.13
N PRO A 151 -7.04 13.40 -7.04
CA PRO A 151 -6.04 12.90 -7.96
C PRO A 151 -5.82 11.41 -7.74
N PHE A 152 -6.66 10.58 -8.35
CA PHE A 152 -6.59 9.14 -8.33
C PHE A 152 -5.96 8.63 -9.62
N VAL A 153 -4.83 7.94 -9.53
CA VAL A 153 -4.11 7.39 -10.67
C VAL A 153 -4.14 5.87 -10.60
N LEU A 154 -4.75 5.24 -11.61
CA LEU A 154 -4.67 3.80 -11.81
C LEU A 154 -3.43 3.48 -12.64
N ASP A 155 -2.32 3.17 -11.95
CA ASP A 155 -1.11 2.68 -12.60
C ASP A 155 -0.79 1.24 -12.15
N ILE A 156 -0.09 0.50 -13.01
CA ILE A 156 0.34 -0.87 -12.73
C ILE A 156 1.15 -0.95 -11.44
N SER A 157 2.02 0.02 -11.17
CA SER A 157 2.85 0.04 -9.96
C SER A 157 2.02 0.25 -8.69
N THR A 158 1.05 1.17 -8.75
CA THR A 158 0.16 1.50 -7.63
C THR A 158 -0.95 0.48 -7.37
N THR A 159 -1.21 -0.42 -8.33
CA THR A 159 -2.30 -1.41 -8.23
C THR A 159 -1.79 -2.84 -8.12
N ALA A 160 -0.88 -3.26 -9.00
CA ALA A 160 -0.39 -4.63 -9.04
C ALA A 160 0.55 -4.94 -7.87
N LEU A 161 1.36 -3.97 -7.42
CA LEU A 161 2.26 -4.20 -6.29
C LEU A 161 1.49 -4.40 -4.97
N PRO A 162 0.50 -3.56 -4.59
CA PRO A 162 -0.36 -3.84 -3.45
C PRO A 162 -1.16 -5.14 -3.58
N ALA A 163 -1.68 -5.44 -4.77
CA ALA A 163 -2.45 -6.68 -5.01
C ALA A 163 -1.60 -7.93 -4.78
N THR A 164 -0.37 -7.95 -5.32
CA THR A 164 0.55 -9.09 -5.11
C THR A 164 1.01 -9.19 -3.66
N ALA A 165 1.23 -8.07 -2.98
CA ALA A 165 1.52 -8.05 -1.55
C ALA A 165 0.36 -8.63 -0.71
N LEU A 166 -0.90 -8.31 -1.03
CA LEU A 166 -2.08 -8.90 -0.37
C LEU A 166 -2.17 -10.41 -0.58
N VAL A 167 -1.93 -10.90 -1.80
CA VAL A 167 -1.91 -12.34 -2.07
C VAL A 167 -0.81 -13.02 -1.26
N GLY A 168 0.41 -12.45 -1.25
CA GLY A 168 1.54 -12.98 -0.49
C GLY A 168 1.27 -13.04 1.02
N LEU A 169 0.79 -11.93 1.60
CA LEU A 169 0.40 -11.86 3.00
C LEU A 169 -0.73 -12.83 3.35
N GLY A 170 -1.72 -12.97 2.46
CA GLY A 170 -2.81 -13.90 2.63
C GLY A 170 -2.36 -15.36 2.62
N LEU A 171 -1.42 -15.73 1.74
CA LEU A 171 -0.82 -17.07 1.71
C LEU A 171 -0.01 -17.35 2.97
N VAL A 172 0.74 -16.37 3.48
CA VAL A 172 1.43 -16.50 4.76
C VAL A 172 0.41 -16.75 5.88
N GLY A 173 -0.67 -15.98 5.93
CA GLY A 173 -1.78 -16.19 6.88
C GLY A 173 -2.42 -17.57 6.76
N ALA A 174 -2.67 -18.05 5.54
CA ALA A 174 -3.20 -19.38 5.28
C ALA A 174 -2.23 -20.50 5.72
N ALA A 175 -0.93 -20.33 5.46
CA ALA A 175 0.09 -21.28 5.91
C ALA A 175 0.15 -21.37 7.44
N PHE A 176 0.02 -20.23 8.14
CA PHE A 176 -0.09 -20.21 9.60
C PHE A 176 -1.35 -20.95 10.10
N ALA A 177 -2.48 -20.80 9.41
CA ALA A 177 -3.71 -21.54 9.75
C ALA A 177 -3.54 -23.06 9.65
N LEU A 178 -2.72 -23.53 8.69
CA LEU A 178 -2.43 -24.96 8.49
C LEU A 178 -1.49 -25.56 9.55
N ARG A 179 -0.88 -24.74 10.43
CA ARG A 179 -0.03 -25.22 11.54
C ARG A 179 -0.70 -26.32 12.36
N PHE A 180 -2.00 -26.17 12.66
CA PHE A 180 -2.76 -27.13 13.46
C PHE A 180 -2.72 -28.56 12.86
N LEU A 181 -2.67 -28.66 11.53
CA LEU A 181 -2.64 -29.93 10.80
C LEU A 181 -1.37 -30.77 11.04
N PHE A 182 -0.28 -30.11 11.45
CA PHE A 182 0.99 -30.74 11.82
C PHE A 182 1.06 -31.10 13.30
N THR A 183 0.37 -30.36 14.17
CA THR A 183 0.45 -30.55 15.63
C THR A 183 -0.60 -31.50 16.21
N THR A 184 -1.71 -31.75 15.50
CA THR A 184 -2.80 -32.59 16.04
C THR A 184 -2.67 -34.03 15.57
N ASP A 185 -2.50 -34.93 16.54
CA ASP A 185 -2.37 -36.37 16.32
C ASP A 185 -3.74 -36.95 15.89
N PRO A 186 -3.86 -37.57 14.69
CA PRO A 186 -5.12 -38.13 14.20
C PRO A 186 -5.74 -39.19 15.13
N LEU A 187 -4.95 -39.81 16.01
CA LEU A 187 -5.44 -40.78 17.00
C LEU A 187 -6.31 -40.16 18.10
N THR A 188 -6.19 -38.86 18.38
CA THR A 188 -7.06 -38.18 19.36
C THR A 188 -8.44 -37.86 18.77
N ALA A 189 -8.54 -37.65 17.47
CA ALA A 189 -9.81 -37.32 16.79
C ALA A 189 -10.74 -38.54 16.61
N LEU A 190 -10.18 -39.76 16.57
CA LEU A 190 -10.95 -41.02 16.51
C LEU A 190 -11.31 -41.59 17.89
N GLY A 191 -10.65 -41.13 18.96
CA GLY A 191 -10.86 -41.62 20.33
C GLY A 191 -11.94 -40.90 21.14
N SER A 192 -12.46 -39.76 20.67
CA SER A 192 -13.41 -38.91 21.43
C SER A 192 -14.89 -39.19 21.16
N THR A 193 -15.24 -40.27 20.46
CA THR A 193 -16.63 -40.71 20.21
C THR A 193 -16.99 -41.99 20.96
N ARG A 194 -16.67 -42.05 22.26
CA ARG A 194 -17.27 -43.03 23.16
C ARG A 194 -18.18 -42.33 24.17
#